data_AF-A0A953PW12-F1
#
_entry.id   AF-A0A953PW12-F1
#
_cell.length_a   1.000
_cell.length_b   1.000
_cell.length_c   1.000
_cell.angle_alpha   90.00
_cell.angle_beta   90.00
_cell.angle_gamma   90.00
#
_symmetry.space_group_name_H-M   'P 1'
#
loop_
_entity.id
_entity.type
_entity.pdbx_description
1 polymer ?
#
loop_
_entity_poly.entity_id
_entity_poly.type
_entity_poly.pdbx_seq_one_letter_code
_entity_poly.pdbx_strand_id
1 'polypeptide(L)'
;MAVTEKSVRQSVTLPARVARRVKSLAKTSSTSANRIIVELIESGIEARQQEKKRFIELADRLARSRDPNEQARLKEELAVMTFGE
;
A
#
# COMPACT_ATOMS: atom_id res chain seq x y z
N MET A 1 19.41 19.98 -17.80
CA MET A 1 19.59 18.53 -17.98
C MET A 1 18.87 17.85 -16.83
N ALA A 2 17.82 17.07 -17.10
CA ALA A 2 17.13 16.34 -16.05
C ALA A 2 18.09 15.29 -15.50
N VAL A 3 18.35 15.32 -14.20
CA VAL A 3 19.19 14.33 -13.52
C VAL A 3 18.42 13.02 -13.60
N THR A 4 18.88 12.10 -14.44
CA THR A 4 18.31 10.76 -14.50
C THR A 4 18.61 10.08 -13.17
N GLU A 5 17.56 9.75 -12.41
CA GLU A 5 17.72 9.04 -11.16
C GLU A 5 18.50 7.75 -11.40
N LYS A 6 19.56 7.54 -10.61
CA LYS A 6 20.45 6.40 -10.78
C LYS A 6 19.71 5.12 -10.42
N SER A 7 19.45 4.26 -11.40
CA SER A 7 18.83 2.97 -11.16
C SER A 7 19.77 2.03 -10.41
N VAL A 8 19.27 1.38 -9.36
CA VAL A 8 20.02 0.40 -8.57
C VAL A 8 19.43 -0.98 -8.81
N ARG A 9 20.26 -1.93 -9.28
CA ARG A 9 19.83 -3.31 -9.52
C ARG A 9 19.60 -4.02 -8.18
N GLN A 10 18.39 -4.51 -7.98
CA GLN A 10 18.02 -5.36 -6.84
C GLN A 10 17.56 -6.71 -7.37
N SER A 11 17.98 -7.82 -6.74
CA SER A 11 17.54 -9.17 -7.09
C SER A 11 16.71 -9.74 -5.95
N VAL A 12 15.48 -10.17 -6.26
CA VAL A 12 14.55 -10.73 -5.28
C VAL A 12 14.10 -12.12 -5.72
N THR A 13 14.17 -13.08 -4.82
CA THR A 13 13.62 -14.41 -5.05
C THR A 13 12.13 -14.38 -4.73
N LEU A 14 11.29 -14.71 -5.72
CA LEU A 14 9.84 -14.73 -5.56
C LEU A 14 9.35 -16.15 -5.27
N PRO A 15 8.42 -16.35 -4.32
CA PRO A 15 7.72 -17.61 -4.17
C PRO A 15 7.02 -18.02 -5.48
N ALA A 16 6.98 -19.33 -5.78
CA ALA A 16 6.49 -19.83 -7.07
C ALA A 16 5.08 -19.33 -7.41
N ARG A 17 4.18 -19.22 -6.43
CA ARG A 17 2.82 -18.69 -6.61
C ARG A 17 2.82 -17.22 -7.08
N VAL A 18 3.67 -16.39 -6.48
CA VAL A 18 3.80 -14.97 -6.82
C VAL A 18 4.42 -14.82 -8.21
N ALA A 19 5.49 -15.57 -8.50
CA ALA A 19 6.14 -15.55 -9.80
C ALA A 19 5.18 -15.92 -10.95
N ARG A 20 4.31 -16.92 -10.75
CA ARG A 20 3.27 -17.28 -11.73
C ARG A 20 2.28 -16.12 -11.94
N ARG A 21 1.81 -15.49 -10.87
CA ARG A 21 0.83 -14.39 -10.95
C ARG A 21 1.41 -13.16 -11.66
N VAL A 22 2.65 -12.79 -11.37
CA VAL A 22 3.37 -11.73 -12.07
C VAL A 22 3.47 -12.03 -13.57
N LYS A 23 3.85 -13.26 -13.95
CA LYS A 23 3.92 -13.66 -15.36
C LYS A 23 2.56 -13.59 -16.06
N SER A 24 1.49 -14.01 -15.39
CA SER A 24 0.13 -13.90 -15.93
C SER A 24 -0.28 -12.44 -16.15
N LEU A 25 -0.05 -11.56 -15.17
CA LEU A 25 -0.32 -10.13 -15.29
C LEU A 25 0.48 -9.48 -16.42
N ALA A 26 1.77 -9.79 -16.51
CA ALA A 26 2.64 -9.30 -17.57
C ALA A 26 2.12 -9.69 -18.96
N LYS A 27 1.65 -10.93 -19.12
CA LYS A 27 1.05 -11.42 -20.37
C LYS A 27 -0.26 -10.68 -20.69
N THR A 28 -1.14 -10.48 -19.71
CA THR A 28 -2.42 -9.78 -19.91
C THR A 28 -2.20 -8.31 -20.27
N SER A 29 -1.21 -7.66 -19.66
CA SER A 29 -0.89 -6.24 -19.87
C SER A 29 0.11 -5.99 -21.00
N SER A 30 0.50 -7.02 -21.78
CA SER A 30 1.49 -6.94 -22.86
C SER A 30 2.79 -6.22 -22.45
N THR A 31 3.26 -6.45 -21.23
CA THR A 31 4.43 -5.78 -20.66
C THR A 31 5.39 -6.79 -20.04
N SER A 32 6.58 -6.33 -19.64
CA SER A 32 7.57 -7.20 -19.01
C SER A 32 7.18 -7.56 -17.58
N ALA A 33 7.55 -8.76 -17.14
CA ALA A 33 7.41 -9.14 -15.73
C ALA A 33 8.13 -8.16 -14.79
N ASN A 34 9.27 -7.61 -15.22
CA ASN A 34 9.99 -6.60 -14.45
C ASN A 34 9.17 -5.32 -14.25
N ARG A 35 8.49 -4.83 -15.30
CA ARG A 35 7.63 -3.66 -15.22
C ARG A 35 6.47 -3.87 -14.23
N ILE A 36 5.80 -5.02 -14.32
CA ILE A 36 4.76 -5.41 -13.35
C ILE A 36 5.31 -5.44 -11.92
N ILE A 37 6.50 -6.00 -11.70
CA ILE A 37 7.09 -6.06 -10.36
C ILE A 37 7.32 -4.65 -9.81
N VAL A 38 7.91 -3.75 -10.61
CA VAL A 38 8.15 -2.36 -10.20
C VAL A 38 6.84 -1.66 -9.86
N GLU A 39 5.83 -1.74 -10.74
CA GLU A 39 4.52 -1.10 -10.52
C GLU A 39 3.82 -1.62 -9.27
N LEU A 40 3.88 -2.94 -9.02
CA LEU A 40 3.29 -3.54 -7.82
C LEU A 40 4.02 -3.11 -6.54
N ILE A 41 5.35 -2.94 -6.60
CA ILE A 41 6.15 -2.47 -5.46
C ILE A 41 5.82 -1.01 -5.16
N GLU A 42 5.82 -0.14 -6.17
CA GLU A 42 5.46 1.27 -6.04
C GLU A 42 4.05 1.43 -5.47
N SER A 43 3.07 0.75 -6.08
CA SER A 43 1.68 0.76 -5.62
C SER A 43 1.54 0.22 -4.19
N GLY A 44 2.28 -0.84 -3.84
CA GLY A 44 2.28 -1.40 -2.48
C GLY A 44 2.88 -0.44 -1.44
N ILE A 45 3.93 0.29 -1.81
CA ILE A 45 4.55 1.32 -0.97
C ILE A 45 3.59 2.50 -0.77
N GLU A 46 2.92 2.95 -1.84
CA GLU A 46 1.91 4.00 -1.76
C GLU A 46 0.71 3.57 -0.93
N ALA A 47 0.19 2.36 -1.11
CA ALA A 47 -0.93 1.83 -0.35
C ALA A 47 -0.65 1.86 1.15
N ARG A 48 0.54 1.42 1.59
CA ARG A 48 0.95 1.48 3.00
C ARG A 48 1.07 2.91 3.53
N GLN A 49 1.56 3.84 2.71
CA GLN A 49 1.62 5.25 3.11
C GLN A 49 0.22 5.86 3.23
N GLN A 50 -0.69 5.53 2.33
CA GLN A 50 -2.07 5.99 2.37
C GLN A 50 -2.80 5.43 3.60
N GLU A 51 -2.63 4.15 3.91
CA GLU A 51 -3.17 3.51 5.11
C GLU A 51 -2.68 4.23 6.38
N LYS A 52 -1.37 4.49 6.48
CA LYS A 52 -0.80 5.26 7.60
C LYS A 52 -1.39 6.67 7.70
N LYS A 53 -1.56 7.36 6.58
CA LYS A 53 -2.14 8.72 6.56
C LYS A 53 -3.59 8.70 7.06
N ARG A 54 -4.41 7.77 6.58
CA ARG A 54 -5.81 7.59 7.01
C ARG A 54 -5.89 7.29 8.51
N PHE A 55 -5.01 6.42 9.01
CA PHE A 55 -4.94 6.13 10.43
C PHE A 55 -4.68 7.38 11.27
N ILE A 56 -3.69 8.19 10.89
CA ILE A 56 -3.37 9.44 11.60
C ILE A 56 -4.55 10.42 11.54
N GLU A 57 -5.19 10.55 10.38
CA GLU A 57 -6.36 11.42 10.21
C GLU A 57 -7.53 11.01 11.11
N LEU A 58 -7.82 9.71 11.20
CA LEU A 58 -8.85 9.18 12.10
C LEU A 58 -8.51 9.41 13.57
N ALA A 59 -7.25 9.24 13.97
CA ALA A 59 -6.79 9.52 15.32
C ALA A 59 -6.92 11.01 15.68
N ASP A 60 -6.53 11.90 14.76
CA ASP A 60 -6.69 13.35 14.92
C ASP A 60 -8.16 13.76 15.03
N ARG A 61 -9.03 13.15 14.21
CA ARG A 61 -10.48 13.39 14.27
C ARG A 61 -11.07 12.91 15.59
N LEU A 62 -10.64 11.74 16.08
CA LEU A 62 -11.08 11.21 17.37
C LEU A 62 -10.67 12.15 18.52
N ALA A 63 -9.44 12.68 18.49
CA ALA A 63 -8.95 13.60 19.51
C ALA A 63 -9.71 14.95 19.54
N ARG A 64 -10.24 15.40 18.40
CA ARG A 64 -10.98 16.66 18.27
C ARG A 64 -12.49 16.53 18.44
N SER A 65 -13.05 15.34 18.20
CA SER A 65 -14.49 15.12 18.30
C SER A 65 -14.96 15.24 19.75
N ARG A 66 -16.09 15.92 19.92
CA ARG A 66 -16.79 16.07 21.22
C ARG A 66 -18.12 15.31 21.24
N ASP A 67 -18.52 14.72 20.11
CA ASP A 67 -19.74 13.91 20.01
C ASP A 67 -19.43 12.46 20.44
N PRO A 68 -20.05 11.95 21.52
CA PRO A 68 -19.84 10.58 21.98
C PRO A 68 -20.12 9.52 20.92
N ASN A 69 -21.10 9.75 20.03
CA ASN A 69 -21.45 8.80 18.97
C ASN A 69 -20.37 8.76 17.89
N GLU A 70 -19.81 9.92 17.54
CA GLU A 70 -18.71 10.02 16.58
C GLU A 70 -17.44 9.39 17.15
N GLN A 71 -17.13 9.63 18.43
CA GLN A 71 -15.98 9.00 19.09
C GLN A 71 -16.08 7.47 19.11
N ALA A 72 -17.27 6.91 19.33
CA ALA A 72 -17.47 5.46 19.32
C ALA A 72 -17.16 4.86 17.95
N ARG A 73 -17.69 5.47 16.87
CA ARG A 73 -17.44 5.04 15.49
C ARG A 73 -15.96 5.13 15.11
N LEU A 74 -15.30 6.23 15.47
CA LEU A 74 -13.88 6.42 15.16
C LEU A 74 -12.98 5.44 15.92
N LYS A 75 -13.34 5.07 17.17
CA LYS A 75 -12.63 4.04 17.93
C LYS A 75 -12.77 2.66 17.27
N GLU A 76 -13.96 2.31 16.82
CA GLU A 76 -14.23 1.06 16.10
C GLU A 76 -13.43 0.99 14.79
N GLU A 77 -13.45 2.06 14.00
CA GLU A 77 -12.71 2.13 12.72
C GLU A 77 -11.19 2.04 12.94
N LEU A 78 -10.65 2.71 13.97
CA LEU A 78 -9.23 2.60 14.35
C LEU A 78 -8.86 1.20 14.83
N ALA A 79 -9.76 0.53 15.57
CA ALA A 79 -9.52 -0.84 16.05
C ALA A 79 -9.44 -1.82 14.88
N VAL A 80 -10.35 -1.73 13.91
CA VAL A 80 -10.33 -2.54 12.69
C VAL A 80 -9.04 -2.29 11.88
N MET A 81 -8.61 -1.04 11.71
CA MET A 81 -7.37 -0.75 10.98
C MET A 81 -6.09 -1.21 11.71
N THR A 82 -6.11 -1.30 13.05
CA THR A 82 -4.91 -1.65 13.84
C THR A 82 -4.78 -3.14 14.09
N PHE A 83 -5.89 -3.80 14.42
CA PHE A 83 -5.91 -5.18 14.89
C PHE A 83 -6.54 -6.14 13.88
N GLY A 84 -7.30 -5.62 12.91
CA GLY A 84 -7.76 -6.36 11.74
C GLY A 84 -8.51 -7.65 12.05
N GLU A 85 -9.47 -7.63 12.99
CA GLU A 85 -10.33 -8.80 13.30
C GLU A 85 -10.73 -9.61 12.06
#